data_AF-A0A8T0SGQ7-F1
#
_entry.id   AF-A0A8T0SGQ7-F1
#
_cell.length_a   1.000
_cell.length_b   1.000
_cell.length_c   1.000
_cell.angle_alpha   90.00
_cell.angle_beta   90.00
_cell.angle_gamma   90.00
#
_symmetry.space_group_name_H-M   'P 1'
#
loop_
_entity.id
_entity.type
_entity.pdbx_description
1 polymer ?
#
loop_
_entity_poly.entity_id
_entity_poly.type
_entity_poly.pdbx_seq_one_letter_code
_entity_poly.pdbx_strand_id
1 'polypeptide(L)'
;MSAQNPEALRRSLMDAAEQCVAVDFIMLEPEAAFMYGDIPANANSFVNRICDLENCVVRRYNPEPQVLRGLVKRWLEDLKDDKEEILQAVFLFRYPIIDSVKHICCNLYASANHITDGFPSCQACKCHGCPIDHVTTNKVKWMCPITSRQLASSDVTDTAVRIGEQTVLFLPTSEGGSNLQRVSTSISFDVIERTQLASMNEGVIMGRSFVVIPSSNDVEVALTDECSDQNTQIFYGLCETLFKLDQGLVCSSSCNIETMKIGTLQCYYLLIPSEKGPMLLRRLAGSEEILPLPDMNRDCKSKVTMKIRNSVETSLSKIN
;
A
#
# COMPACT_ATOMS: atom_id res chain seq x y z
N MET A 1 17.94 31.86 14.80
CA MET A 1 18.69 30.59 14.81
C MET A 1 20.14 30.90 14.48
N SER A 2 21.07 30.52 15.35
CA SER A 2 22.48 30.91 15.28
C SER A 2 23.15 30.38 14.00
N ALA A 3 24.01 31.20 13.40
CA ALA A 3 24.87 30.84 12.28
C ALA A 3 25.62 29.52 12.56
N GLN A 4 25.16 28.42 11.97
CA GLN A 4 25.95 27.21 11.87
C GLN A 4 27.21 27.56 11.06
N ASN A 5 28.37 27.15 11.56
CA ASN A 5 29.65 27.36 10.88
C ASN A 5 29.56 26.76 9.46
N PRO A 6 29.59 27.58 8.40
CA PRO A 6 29.33 27.10 7.04
C PRO A 6 30.39 26.10 6.56
N GLU A 7 31.62 26.20 7.07
CA GLU A 7 32.70 25.26 6.80
C GLU A 7 32.48 23.90 7.48
N ALA A 8 31.78 23.88 8.61
CA ALA A 8 31.44 22.63 9.29
C ALA A 8 30.35 21.87 8.53
N LEU A 9 29.32 22.59 8.05
CA LEU A 9 28.27 22.00 7.22
C LEU A 9 28.84 21.41 5.93
N ARG A 10 29.70 22.18 5.24
CA ARG A 10 30.32 21.70 4.00
C ARG A 10 31.16 20.44 4.22
N ARG A 11 31.94 20.39 5.31
CA ARG A 11 32.67 19.16 5.70
C ARG A 11 31.73 17.97 5.91
N SER A 12 30.64 18.15 6.65
CA SER A 12 29.66 17.06 6.83
C SER A 12 29.02 16.59 5.53
N LEU A 13 28.82 17.48 4.55
CA LEU A 13 28.29 17.11 3.24
C LEU A 13 29.32 16.36 2.39
N MET A 14 30.60 16.69 2.53
CA MET A 14 31.70 15.92 1.92
C MET A 14 31.82 14.54 2.56
N ASP A 15 31.77 14.43 3.89
CA ASP A 15 31.79 13.15 4.60
C ASP A 15 30.58 12.27 4.18
N ALA A 16 29.41 12.89 3.96
CA ALA A 16 28.24 12.20 3.43
C ALA A 16 28.46 11.72 1.98
N ALA A 17 29.11 12.52 1.14
CA ALA A 17 29.47 12.13 -0.23
C ALA A 17 30.42 10.92 -0.25
N GLU A 18 31.41 10.89 0.65
CA GLU A 18 32.33 9.75 0.82
C GLU A 18 31.60 8.46 1.23
N GLN A 19 30.47 8.59 1.93
CA GLN A 19 29.59 7.49 2.33
C GLN A 19 28.49 7.18 1.30
N CYS A 20 28.55 7.78 0.10
CA CYS A 20 27.52 7.65 -0.94
C CYS A 20 26.12 8.07 -0.48
N VAL A 21 26.02 9.01 0.47
CA VAL A 21 24.76 9.55 0.97
C VAL A 21 24.38 10.80 0.17
N ALA A 22 23.22 10.72 -0.50
CA ALA A 22 22.60 11.86 -1.16
C ALA A 22 21.82 12.73 -0.15
N VAL A 23 21.89 14.05 -0.32
CA VAL A 23 21.27 15.03 0.57
C VAL A 23 20.36 15.95 -0.24
N ASP A 24 19.05 15.90 0.03
CA ASP A 24 18.04 16.72 -0.64
C ASP A 24 17.61 17.87 0.29
N PHE A 25 17.93 19.11 -0.08
CA PHE A 25 17.59 20.33 0.65
C PHE A 25 16.28 20.93 0.14
N ILE A 26 15.35 21.17 1.06
CA ILE A 26 14.03 21.72 0.74
C ILE A 26 13.95 23.16 1.25
N MET A 27 13.81 24.10 0.32
CA MET A 27 13.67 25.53 0.62
C MET A 27 12.20 25.95 0.42
N LEU A 28 11.56 26.36 1.51
CA LEU A 28 10.20 26.88 1.49
C LEU A 28 10.23 28.40 1.32
N GLU A 29 9.81 28.89 0.15
CA GLU A 29 9.87 30.30 -0.21
C GLU A 29 8.45 30.83 -0.47
N PRO A 30 8.10 32.04 0.01
CA PRO A 30 6.78 32.62 -0.24
C PRO A 30 6.58 32.96 -1.72
N GLU A 31 5.34 32.96 -2.22
CA GLU A 31 4.97 33.24 -3.62
C GLU A 31 5.61 34.51 -4.20
N ALA A 32 5.76 35.55 -3.37
CA ALA A 32 6.40 36.79 -3.77
C ALA A 32 7.84 36.59 -4.29
N ALA A 33 8.60 35.64 -3.72
CA ALA A 33 9.96 35.31 -4.17
C ALA A 33 9.98 34.63 -5.55
N PHE A 34 8.95 33.82 -5.86
CA PHE A 34 8.80 33.17 -7.17
C PHE A 34 8.31 34.13 -8.25
N MET A 35 7.40 35.05 -7.92
CA MET A 35 6.78 35.98 -8.88
C MET A 35 7.64 37.20 -9.21
N TYR A 36 8.38 37.73 -8.23
CA TYR A 36 9.16 38.95 -8.39
C TYR A 36 10.67 38.70 -8.56
N GLY A 37 11.12 37.44 -8.48
CA GLY A 37 12.54 37.08 -8.63
C GLY A 37 13.42 37.55 -7.46
N ASP A 38 12.83 38.13 -6.42
CA ASP A 38 13.51 38.56 -5.20
C ASP A 38 13.80 37.35 -4.32
N ILE A 39 14.76 36.53 -4.74
CA ILE A 39 15.31 35.47 -3.91
C ILE A 39 16.07 36.14 -2.74
N PRO A 40 15.79 35.79 -1.48
CA PRO A 40 16.54 36.34 -0.36
C PRO A 40 18.04 36.10 -0.55
N ALA A 41 18.88 37.14 -0.47
CA ALA A 41 20.33 37.05 -0.74
C ALA A 41 21.03 35.91 0.05
N ASN A 42 20.52 35.61 1.24
CA ASN A 42 21.00 34.52 2.10
C ASN A 42 20.73 33.13 1.50
N ALA A 43 19.59 32.92 0.84
CA ALA A 43 19.24 31.66 0.17
C ALA A 43 20.20 31.36 -1.00
N ASN A 44 20.49 32.35 -1.84
CA ASN A 44 21.45 32.18 -2.94
C ASN A 44 22.87 31.96 -2.44
N SER A 45 23.27 32.65 -1.36
CA SER A 45 24.58 32.41 -0.75
C SER A 45 24.74 30.98 -0.23
N PHE A 46 23.66 30.34 0.24
CA PHE A 46 23.68 28.96 0.66
C PHE A 46 23.81 28.02 -0.55
N VAL A 47 22.96 28.19 -1.57
CA VAL A 47 22.99 27.33 -2.76
C VAL A 47 24.34 27.39 -3.48
N ASN A 48 24.92 28.58 -3.63
CA ASN A 48 26.23 28.76 -4.26
C ASN A 48 27.38 28.09 -3.48
N ARG A 49 27.21 27.78 -2.20
CA ARG A 49 28.24 27.11 -1.38
C ARG A 49 28.23 25.59 -1.51
N ILE A 50 27.16 25.02 -2.05
CA ILE A 50 26.97 23.58 -2.18
C ILE A 50 26.71 23.15 -3.62
N CYS A 51 26.67 24.08 -4.58
CA CYS A 51 26.34 23.79 -5.98
C CYS A 51 27.38 22.92 -6.69
N ASP A 52 28.60 22.84 -6.16
CA ASP A 52 29.67 22.00 -6.65
C ASP A 52 29.65 20.57 -6.06
N LEU A 53 28.77 20.29 -5.10
CA LEU A 53 28.62 18.98 -4.49
C LEU A 53 27.53 18.18 -5.23
N GLU A 54 27.95 17.14 -5.96
CA GLU A 54 27.03 16.31 -6.77
C GLU A 54 26.05 15.50 -5.91
N ASN A 55 26.39 15.20 -4.65
CA ASN A 55 25.49 14.50 -3.73
C ASN A 55 24.41 15.40 -3.13
N CYS A 56 24.42 16.71 -3.43
CA CYS A 56 23.48 17.67 -2.86
C CYS A 56 22.50 18.18 -3.93
N VAL A 57 21.20 18.07 -3.66
CA VAL A 57 20.15 18.65 -4.52
C VAL A 57 19.40 19.70 -3.72
N VAL A 58 19.11 20.86 -4.33
CA VAL A 58 18.31 21.91 -3.70
C VAL A 58 17.01 22.10 -4.47
N ARG A 59 15.89 21.90 -3.78
CA ARG A 59 14.54 22.07 -4.35
C ARG A 59 13.82 23.20 -3.64
N ARG A 60 13.21 24.08 -4.42
CA ARG A 60 12.43 25.22 -3.92
C ARG A 60 10.94 24.93 -4.07
N TYR A 61 10.18 25.21 -3.03
CA TYR A 61 8.74 24.97 -3.00
C TYR A 61 8.00 26.17 -2.40
N ASN A 62 6.84 26.47 -2.96
CA ASN A 62 5.85 27.33 -2.33
C ASN A 62 5.22 26.57 -1.13
N PRO A 63 5.16 27.13 0.10
CA PRO A 63 4.54 26.48 1.25
C PRO A 63 3.00 26.40 1.17
N GLU A 64 2.43 26.24 -0.02
CA GLU A 64 1.02 25.94 -0.21
C GLU A 64 0.66 24.57 0.40
N PRO A 65 -0.53 24.41 1.01
CA PRO A 65 -0.94 23.16 1.63
C PRO A 65 -0.87 21.94 0.70
N GLN A 66 -1.15 22.12 -0.60
CA GLN A 66 -1.09 21.02 -1.58
C GLN A 66 0.35 20.57 -1.85
N VAL A 67 1.28 21.52 -1.95
CA VAL A 67 2.71 21.25 -2.17
C VAL A 67 3.32 20.57 -0.96
N LEU A 68 3.03 21.08 0.25
CA LEU A 68 3.48 20.47 1.50
C LEU A 68 2.93 19.04 1.68
N ARG A 69 1.65 18.81 1.34
CA ARG A 69 1.08 17.45 1.32
C ARG A 69 1.81 16.54 0.33
N GLY A 70 2.17 17.04 -0.85
CA GLY A 70 2.96 16.31 -1.83
C GLY A 70 4.35 15.92 -1.31
N LEU A 71 5.04 16.83 -0.62
CA LEU A 71 6.33 16.55 0.01
C LEU A 71 6.24 15.48 1.09
N VAL A 72 5.25 15.60 1.99
CA VAL A 72 5.01 14.60 3.04
C VAL A 72 4.74 13.22 2.45
N LYS A 73 3.97 13.13 1.35
CA LYS A 73 3.75 11.85 0.67
C LYS A 73 5.04 11.24 0.15
N ARG A 74 5.90 12.03 -0.52
CA ARG A 74 7.19 11.56 -1.02
C ARG A 74 8.09 11.06 0.11
N TRP A 75 8.20 11.81 1.20
CA TRP A 75 9.00 11.37 2.35
C TRP A 75 8.44 10.12 3.01
N LEU A 76 7.12 9.96 3.06
CA LEU A 76 6.52 8.72 3.53
C LEU A 76 6.82 7.54 2.61
N GLU A 77 6.93 7.77 1.29
CA GLU A 77 7.39 6.75 0.33
C GLU A 77 8.87 6.39 0.57
N ASP A 78 9.75 7.38 0.75
CA ASP A 78 11.18 7.15 1.05
C ASP A 78 11.41 6.42 2.39
N LEU A 79 10.47 6.57 3.34
CA LEU A 79 10.48 5.89 4.63
C LEU A 79 9.87 4.49 4.60
N LYS A 80 9.19 4.10 3.51
CA LYS A 80 8.76 2.71 3.36
C LYS A 80 10.00 1.86 3.21
N ASP A 81 10.11 0.82 4.05
CA ASP A 81 11.12 -0.21 3.87
C ASP A 81 10.92 -0.79 2.45
N ASP A 82 11.96 -0.74 1.60
CA ASP A 82 11.96 -1.27 0.21
C ASP A 82 11.60 -2.78 0.12
N LYS A 83 11.28 -3.38 1.27
CA LYS A 83 10.90 -4.78 1.48
C LYS A 83 9.39 -5.02 1.51
N GLU A 84 8.53 -4.05 1.16
CA GLU A 84 7.14 -4.40 0.81
C GLU A 84 7.19 -5.28 -0.45
N GLU A 85 7.30 -6.60 -0.26
CA GLU A 85 7.33 -7.61 -1.32
C GLU A 85 6.15 -7.37 -2.27
N ILE A 86 6.48 -7.08 -3.53
CA ILE A 86 5.48 -6.91 -4.59
C ILE A 86 4.70 -8.22 -4.68
N LEU A 87 3.40 -8.13 -4.40
CA LEU A 87 2.53 -9.30 -4.40
C LEU A 87 2.17 -9.63 -5.85
N GLN A 88 2.68 -10.75 -6.34
CA GLN A 88 2.28 -11.26 -7.64
C GLN A 88 0.89 -11.90 -7.54
N ALA A 89 0.11 -11.76 -8.60
CA ALA A 89 -1.20 -12.38 -8.73
C ALA A 89 -1.45 -12.88 -10.15
N VAL A 90 -2.27 -13.91 -10.29
CA VAL A 90 -2.72 -14.43 -11.58
C VAL A 90 -4.25 -14.54 -11.57
N PHE A 91 -4.89 -13.88 -12.52
CA PHE A 91 -6.33 -13.99 -12.76
C PHE A 91 -6.59 -15.08 -13.79
N LEU A 92 -7.29 -16.14 -13.40
CA LEU A 92 -7.59 -17.31 -14.21
C LEU A 92 -9.02 -17.23 -14.75
N PHE A 93 -9.16 -17.31 -16.07
CA PHE A 93 -10.44 -17.27 -16.76
C PHE A 93 -10.86 -18.67 -17.17
N ARG A 94 -12.13 -18.99 -16.94
CA ARG A 94 -12.71 -20.27 -17.37
C ARG A 94 -12.63 -20.47 -18.90
N TYR A 95 -12.80 -19.38 -19.64
CA TYR A 95 -12.75 -19.35 -21.10
C TYR A 95 -11.59 -18.45 -21.56
N PRO A 96 -10.98 -18.72 -22.74
CA PRO A 96 -9.94 -17.86 -23.27
C PRO A 96 -10.43 -16.42 -23.47
N ILE A 97 -9.56 -15.47 -23.13
CA ILE A 97 -9.79 -14.03 -23.32
C ILE A 97 -9.52 -13.66 -24.78
N ILE A 98 -8.39 -14.12 -25.28
CA ILE A 98 -7.95 -14.03 -26.67
C ILE A 98 -7.21 -15.32 -27.03
N ASP A 99 -7.51 -15.89 -28.20
CA ASP A 99 -6.96 -17.15 -28.68
C ASP A 99 -7.02 -18.29 -27.63
N SER A 100 -5.86 -18.70 -27.11
CA SER A 100 -5.70 -19.74 -26.09
C SER A 100 -5.37 -19.17 -24.70
N VAL A 101 -5.19 -17.86 -24.56
CA VAL A 101 -4.78 -17.21 -23.31
C VAL A 101 -5.96 -17.16 -22.34
N LYS A 102 -5.79 -17.84 -21.20
CA LYS A 102 -6.80 -17.95 -20.13
C LYS A 102 -6.37 -17.27 -18.83
N HIS A 103 -5.26 -16.54 -18.82
CA HIS A 103 -4.75 -15.94 -17.60
C HIS A 103 -4.17 -14.55 -17.86
N ILE A 104 -4.16 -13.73 -16.82
CA ILE A 104 -3.47 -12.44 -16.79
C ILE A 104 -2.60 -12.40 -15.54
N CYS A 105 -1.32 -12.12 -15.70
CA CYS A 105 -0.38 -11.95 -14.60
C CYS A 105 -0.32 -10.48 -14.18
N CYS A 106 -0.35 -10.23 -12.87
CA CYS A 106 -0.46 -8.90 -12.31
C CYS A 106 0.43 -8.74 -11.08
N ASN A 107 0.76 -7.48 -10.77
CA ASN A 107 1.28 -7.06 -9.49
C ASN A 107 0.18 -6.34 -8.70
N LEU A 108 0.10 -6.63 -7.40
CA LEU A 108 -0.84 -6.03 -6.47
C LEU A 108 -0.10 -5.09 -5.51
N TYR A 109 -0.64 -3.89 -5.36
CA TYR A 109 -0.14 -2.87 -4.44
C TYR A 109 -1.25 -2.46 -3.48
N ALA A 110 -0.95 -2.36 -2.19
CA ALA A 110 -1.89 -1.78 -1.26
C ALA A 110 -2.16 -0.31 -1.65
N SER A 111 -3.43 0.04 -1.87
CA SER A 111 -3.81 1.41 -2.29
C SER A 111 -3.66 2.44 -1.18
N ALA A 112 -3.59 1.99 0.08
CA ALA A 112 -3.44 2.82 1.24
C ALA A 112 -2.63 2.07 2.31
N ASN A 113 -1.80 2.82 3.03
CA ASN A 113 -1.16 2.33 4.24
C ASN A 113 -2.21 2.29 5.35
N HIS A 114 -2.24 1.20 6.12
CA HIS A 114 -3.03 1.18 7.34
C HIS A 114 -2.39 2.15 8.33
N ILE A 115 -3.19 3.10 8.82
CA ILE A 115 -2.88 3.74 10.10
C ILE A 115 -3.09 2.64 11.15
N THR A 116 -2.01 1.97 11.53
CA THR A 116 -2.05 0.98 12.60
C THR A 116 -2.20 1.74 13.91
N ASP A 117 -3.41 1.73 14.47
CA ASP A 117 -3.64 2.16 15.86
C ASP A 117 -3.15 1.03 16.79
N GLY A 118 -1.83 0.93 16.93
CA GLY A 118 -1.20 -0.16 17.66
C GLY A 118 0.25 -0.41 17.26
N PHE A 119 0.85 -1.39 17.92
CA PHE A 119 2.25 -1.74 17.77
C PHE A 119 2.43 -2.94 16.82
N PRO A 120 3.38 -2.90 15.87
CA PRO A 120 3.58 -3.99 14.92
C PRO A 120 3.93 -5.29 15.67
N SER A 121 3.27 -6.39 15.28
CA SER A 121 3.58 -7.71 15.79
C SER A 121 5.01 -8.10 15.42
N CYS A 122 5.75 -8.65 16.36
CA CYS A 122 7.09 -9.19 16.14
C CYS A 122 7.19 -10.61 16.70
N GLN A 123 8.07 -11.41 16.11
CA GLN A 123 8.49 -12.66 16.72
C GLN A 123 9.59 -12.34 17.73
N ALA A 124 9.44 -12.81 18.96
CA ALA A 124 10.43 -12.63 20.00
C ALA A 124 10.92 -13.97 20.52
N CYS A 125 12.20 -14.05 20.93
CA CYS A 125 12.67 -15.26 21.60
C CYS A 125 12.02 -15.34 22.99
N LYS A 126 11.49 -16.51 23.36
CA LYS A 126 10.98 -16.76 24.72
C LYS A 126 12.06 -16.67 25.78
N CYS A 127 13.32 -16.79 25.37
CA CYS A 127 14.46 -16.70 26.26
C CYS A 127 14.65 -15.33 26.92
N HIS A 128 14.60 -14.26 26.13
CA HIS A 128 14.97 -12.90 26.55
C HIS A 128 13.97 -11.84 26.07
N GLY A 129 12.95 -12.23 25.30
CA GLY A 129 11.97 -11.31 24.73
C GLY A 129 12.48 -10.39 23.65
N CYS A 130 13.69 -10.65 23.13
CA CYS A 130 14.25 -9.84 22.06
C CYS A 130 13.60 -10.19 20.71
N PRO A 131 13.32 -9.19 19.85
CA PRO A 131 12.85 -9.42 18.49
C PRO A 131 13.85 -10.29 17.72
N ILE A 132 13.34 -11.22 16.92
CA ILE A 132 14.16 -12.03 16.03
C ILE A 132 14.13 -11.37 14.66
N ASP A 133 15.28 -10.89 14.18
CA ASP A 133 15.38 -10.31 12.84
C ASP A 133 15.15 -11.40 11.78
N HIS A 134 14.21 -11.15 10.86
CA HIS A 134 14.04 -11.96 9.67
C HIS A 134 15.18 -11.67 8.70
N VAL A 135 16.35 -12.25 8.94
CA VAL A 135 17.40 -12.26 7.91
C VAL A 135 16.94 -13.20 6.79
N THR A 136 16.59 -12.60 5.66
CA THR A 136 16.31 -13.24 4.38
C THR A 136 17.48 -14.14 3.99
N THR A 137 17.24 -15.45 3.88
CA THR A 137 17.81 -16.39 2.90
C THR A 137 17.51 -17.84 3.29
N ASN A 138 16.55 -18.44 2.61
CA ASN A 138 16.40 -19.87 2.26
C ASN A 138 16.61 -21.03 3.27
N LYS A 139 16.90 -20.82 4.55
CA LYS A 139 16.75 -21.83 5.63
C LYS A 139 16.42 -21.12 6.92
N VAL A 140 15.16 -21.14 7.36
CA VAL A 140 14.67 -20.48 8.59
C VAL A 140 15.36 -21.09 9.81
N LYS A 141 16.53 -20.53 10.17
CA LYS A 141 17.18 -20.77 11.45
C LYS A 141 17.03 -19.50 12.26
N TRP A 142 16.02 -19.46 13.11
CA TRP A 142 15.91 -18.40 14.10
C TRP A 142 17.11 -18.48 15.04
N MET A 143 17.71 -17.34 15.33
CA MET A 143 18.81 -17.22 16.28
C MET A 143 18.41 -16.24 17.36
N CYS A 144 18.70 -16.57 18.61
CA CYS A 144 18.52 -15.62 19.69
C CYS A 144 19.54 -14.49 19.53
N PRO A 145 19.13 -13.21 19.46
CA PRO A 145 20.07 -12.09 19.30
C PRO A 145 21.07 -11.96 20.46
N ILE A 146 20.69 -12.42 21.65
CA ILE A 146 21.51 -12.30 22.87
C ILE A 146 22.49 -13.46 23.01
N THR A 147 22.06 -14.68 22.70
CA THR A 147 22.86 -15.89 22.95
C THR A 147 23.46 -16.49 21.69
N SER A 148 23.07 -15.99 20.52
CA SER A 148 23.40 -16.58 19.21
C SER A 148 23.09 -18.07 19.15
N ARG A 149 22.13 -18.54 19.96
CA ARG A 149 21.67 -19.93 19.96
C ARG A 149 20.58 -20.09 18.91
N GLN A 150 20.63 -21.19 18.18
CA GLN A 150 19.55 -21.56 17.28
C GLN A 150 18.27 -21.85 18.08
N LEU A 151 17.19 -21.16 17.72
CA LEU A 151 15.87 -21.28 18.32
C LEU A 151 15.04 -22.28 17.51
N ALA A 152 14.37 -23.19 18.21
CA ALA A 152 13.29 -23.99 17.64
C ALA A 152 11.97 -23.21 17.63
N SER A 153 10.95 -23.68 16.91
CA SER A 153 9.62 -23.05 16.90
C SER A 153 9.01 -22.93 18.30
N SER A 154 9.33 -23.87 19.19
CA SER A 154 8.91 -23.82 20.61
C SER A 154 9.48 -22.64 21.38
N ASP A 155 10.61 -22.10 20.94
CA ASP A 155 11.40 -21.09 21.63
C ASP A 155 11.06 -19.67 21.14
N VAL A 156 10.12 -19.56 20.21
CA VAL A 156 9.64 -18.30 19.62
C VAL A 156 8.21 -18.03 20.08
N THR A 157 7.92 -16.77 20.39
CA THR A 157 6.54 -16.29 20.60
C THR A 157 6.18 -15.29 19.51
N ASP A 158 4.97 -15.46 18.98
CA ASP A 158 4.33 -14.63 17.97
C ASP A 158 3.32 -13.64 18.56
N THR A 159 3.16 -13.62 19.89
CA THR A 159 2.26 -12.72 20.60
C THR A 159 2.94 -11.45 21.11
N ALA A 160 4.16 -11.19 20.63
CA ALA A 160 4.90 -9.99 20.98
C ALA A 160 4.61 -8.84 20.00
N VAL A 161 4.62 -7.61 20.49
CA VAL A 161 4.52 -6.38 19.69
C VAL A 161 5.68 -5.45 20.00
N ARG A 162 6.17 -4.73 19.00
CA ARG A 162 7.31 -3.82 19.12
C ARG A 162 6.85 -2.38 19.36
N ILE A 163 7.27 -1.77 20.46
CA ILE A 163 7.10 -0.35 20.75
C ILE A 163 8.42 0.37 20.42
N GLY A 164 8.45 1.13 19.33
CA GLY A 164 9.68 1.77 18.86
C GLY A 164 10.76 0.73 18.53
N GLU A 165 12.04 1.10 18.65
CA GLU A 165 13.12 0.17 18.29
C GLU A 165 13.48 -0.83 19.39
N GLN A 166 13.32 -0.45 20.66
CA GLN A 166 13.95 -1.16 21.79
C GLN A 166 12.98 -1.87 22.72
N THR A 167 11.67 -1.60 22.61
CA THR A 167 10.68 -2.12 23.56
C THR A 167 9.84 -3.20 22.90
N VAL A 168 9.64 -4.30 23.62
CA VAL A 168 8.77 -5.40 23.22
C VAL A 168 7.74 -5.62 24.32
N LEU A 169 6.46 -5.65 23.96
CA LEU A 169 5.37 -6.06 24.86
C LEU A 169 4.86 -7.42 24.46
N PHE A 170 4.62 -8.28 25.46
CA PHE A 170 3.98 -9.57 25.24
C PHE A 170 2.49 -9.44 25.51
N LEU A 171 1.69 -9.75 24.50
CA LEU A 171 0.25 -9.79 24.61
C LEU A 171 -0.19 -11.17 25.12
N PRO A 172 -1.28 -11.23 25.92
CA PRO A 172 -1.87 -12.51 26.31
C PRO A 172 -2.27 -13.29 25.06
N THR A 173 -1.90 -14.57 25.03
CA THR A 173 -2.19 -15.48 23.92
C THR A 173 -3.69 -15.61 23.73
N SER A 174 -4.24 -15.17 22.59
CA SER A 174 -5.51 -15.71 22.14
C SER A 174 -5.22 -17.13 21.63
N GLU A 175 -5.64 -18.12 22.40
CA GLU A 175 -5.68 -19.50 21.92
C GLU A 175 -6.58 -19.55 20.68
N GLY A 176 -6.01 -19.82 19.49
CA GLY A 176 -6.82 -19.98 18.28
C GLY A 176 -6.15 -19.72 16.95
N GLY A 177 -4.89 -19.27 16.91
CA GLY A 177 -4.13 -19.15 15.66
C GLY A 177 -3.68 -20.52 15.14
N SER A 178 -4.57 -21.29 14.50
CA SER A 178 -4.14 -22.41 13.68
C SER A 178 -3.07 -21.95 12.68
N ASN A 179 -2.05 -22.79 12.45
CA ASN A 179 -0.93 -22.60 11.53
C ASN A 179 -1.43 -22.37 10.09
N LEU A 180 -1.97 -21.19 9.80
CA LEU A 180 -2.33 -20.79 8.45
C LEU A 180 -1.05 -20.34 7.77
N GLN A 181 -0.61 -21.16 6.81
CA GLN A 181 0.57 -20.92 6.00
C GLN A 181 0.45 -19.52 5.37
N ARG A 182 1.38 -18.63 5.74
CA ARG A 182 1.50 -17.31 5.14
C ARG A 182 1.88 -17.52 3.67
N VAL A 183 1.17 -16.85 2.77
CA VAL A 183 1.47 -16.96 1.34
C VAL A 183 2.83 -16.33 1.07
N SER A 184 3.73 -17.13 0.50
CA SER A 184 5.08 -16.72 0.07
C SER A 184 5.24 -16.76 -1.46
N THR A 185 4.13 -16.88 -2.21
CA THR A 185 4.10 -17.03 -3.67
C THR A 185 2.93 -16.28 -4.31
N SER A 186 2.92 -16.15 -5.64
CA SER A 186 1.85 -15.54 -6.44
C SER A 186 0.44 -16.03 -6.04
N ILE A 187 -0.51 -15.08 -5.91
CA ILE A 187 -1.89 -15.31 -5.49
C ILE A 187 -2.76 -15.61 -6.71
N SER A 188 -3.47 -16.73 -6.70
CA SER A 188 -4.39 -17.08 -7.79
C SER A 188 -5.81 -16.59 -7.50
N PHE A 189 -6.43 -15.98 -8.50
CA PHE A 189 -7.83 -15.55 -8.50
C PHE A 189 -8.57 -16.22 -9.66
N ASP A 190 -9.56 -17.05 -9.35
CA ASP A 190 -10.46 -17.61 -10.36
C ASP A 190 -11.55 -16.59 -10.70
N VAL A 191 -11.61 -16.16 -11.96
CA VAL A 191 -12.66 -15.26 -12.46
C VAL A 191 -13.94 -16.07 -12.67
N ILE A 192 -14.97 -15.72 -11.89
CA ILE A 192 -16.24 -16.43 -11.84
C ILE A 192 -17.21 -15.86 -12.86
N GLU A 193 -17.44 -14.54 -12.78
CA GLU A 193 -18.45 -13.86 -13.58
C GLU A 193 -18.21 -12.35 -13.71
N ARG A 194 -19.02 -11.70 -14.56
CA ARG A 194 -19.11 -10.24 -14.68
C ARG A 194 -20.29 -9.74 -13.85
N THR A 195 -20.14 -8.58 -13.22
CA THR A 195 -21.22 -7.90 -12.50
C THR A 195 -21.33 -6.44 -12.91
N GLN A 196 -22.54 -5.88 -12.84
CA GLN A 196 -22.81 -4.46 -13.14
C GLN A 196 -22.47 -3.61 -11.92
N LEU A 197 -21.53 -2.68 -12.05
CA LEU A 197 -21.02 -1.87 -10.95
C LEU A 197 -22.11 -0.94 -10.39
N ALA A 198 -22.91 -0.29 -11.23
CA ALA A 198 -24.02 0.56 -10.78
C ALA A 198 -25.09 -0.15 -9.93
N SER A 199 -25.18 -1.49 -10.00
CA SER A 199 -26.15 -2.28 -9.22
C SER A 199 -25.58 -2.88 -7.94
N MET A 200 -24.27 -2.76 -7.73
CA MET A 200 -23.60 -3.36 -6.58
C MET A 200 -23.95 -2.61 -5.29
N ASN A 201 -24.25 -3.37 -4.25
CA ASN A 201 -24.39 -2.81 -2.91
C ASN A 201 -23.00 -2.54 -2.32
N GLU A 202 -22.64 -1.26 -2.16
CA GLU A 202 -21.37 -0.88 -1.54
C GLU A 202 -21.18 -1.47 -0.13
N GLY A 203 -22.28 -1.76 0.58
CA GLY A 203 -22.27 -2.36 1.91
C GLY A 203 -21.72 -3.79 1.97
N VAL A 204 -21.58 -4.49 0.83
CA VAL A 204 -20.93 -5.81 0.77
C VAL A 204 -19.46 -5.73 0.32
N ILE A 205 -18.99 -4.56 -0.09
CA ILE A 205 -17.61 -4.35 -0.50
C ILE A 205 -16.82 -3.90 0.73
N MET A 206 -15.92 -4.75 1.19
CA MET A 206 -15.15 -4.51 2.41
C MET A 206 -13.65 -4.66 2.18
N GLY A 207 -12.90 -4.46 3.26
CA GLY A 207 -11.47 -4.62 3.22
C GLY A 207 -10.70 -3.47 2.60
N ARG A 208 -9.38 -3.63 2.63
CA ARG A 208 -8.43 -2.74 1.96
C ARG A 208 -8.47 -2.94 0.45
N SER A 209 -8.35 -1.86 -0.30
CA SER A 209 -8.29 -1.92 -1.76
C SER A 209 -6.86 -2.15 -2.22
N PHE A 210 -6.70 -2.95 -3.27
CA PHE A 210 -5.43 -3.17 -3.94
C PHE A 210 -5.47 -2.61 -5.36
N VAL A 211 -4.41 -1.89 -5.73
CA VAL A 211 -4.15 -1.49 -7.10
C VAL A 211 -3.56 -2.69 -7.84
N VAL A 212 -4.14 -3.01 -8.99
CA VAL A 212 -3.74 -4.12 -9.86
C VAL A 212 -3.16 -3.54 -11.15
N ILE A 213 -1.92 -3.88 -11.46
CA ILE A 213 -1.26 -3.56 -12.73
C ILE A 213 -0.76 -4.84 -13.39
N PRO A 214 -0.65 -4.88 -14.74
CA PRO A 214 -0.07 -6.04 -15.40
C PRO A 214 1.40 -6.19 -14.99
N SER A 215 1.84 -7.44 -14.80
CA SER A 215 3.25 -7.73 -14.60
C SER A 215 3.93 -7.98 -15.95
N SER A 216 5.10 -7.38 -16.17
CA SER A 216 6.08 -7.87 -17.13
C SER A 216 6.70 -9.13 -16.51
N ASN A 217 6.38 -10.32 -17.01
CA ASN A 217 6.86 -11.56 -16.39
C ASN A 217 8.41 -11.59 -16.30
N ASP A 218 8.92 -11.72 -15.07
CA ASP A 218 10.31 -12.10 -14.75
C ASP A 218 10.30 -13.45 -13.99
N VAL A 219 9.35 -14.33 -14.34
CA VAL A 219 9.25 -15.67 -13.77
C VAL A 219 9.74 -16.66 -14.81
N GLU A 220 10.87 -17.29 -14.49
CA GLU A 220 11.60 -18.38 -15.17
C GLU A 220 10.75 -19.36 -16.00
N VAL A 221 10.23 -18.90 -17.12
CA VAL A 221 9.79 -19.75 -18.22
C VAL A 221 10.40 -19.14 -19.46
N ALA A 222 11.39 -19.85 -20.00
CA ALA A 222 12.05 -19.52 -21.26
C ALA A 222 11.02 -19.53 -22.40
N LEU A 223 10.28 -18.44 -22.58
CA LEU A 223 9.41 -18.18 -23.71
C LEU A 223 9.48 -16.68 -24.00
N THR A 224 10.36 -16.34 -24.94
CA THR A 224 10.36 -15.17 -25.85
C THR A 224 9.77 -13.85 -25.34
N ASP A 225 10.55 -12.76 -25.45
CA ASP A 225 10.22 -11.35 -25.13
C ASP A 225 8.82 -10.84 -25.55
N GLU A 226 8.12 -11.51 -26.47
CA GLU A 226 6.78 -11.11 -26.95
C GLU A 226 5.64 -11.25 -25.91
N CYS A 227 5.83 -12.00 -24.81
CA CYS A 227 4.76 -12.29 -23.84
C CYS A 227 4.42 -11.11 -22.90
N SER A 228 5.40 -10.24 -22.60
CA SER A 228 5.21 -9.07 -21.71
C SER A 228 4.28 -8.01 -22.32
N ASP A 229 4.41 -7.77 -23.63
CA ASP A 229 3.55 -6.84 -24.35
C ASP A 229 2.13 -7.38 -24.50
N GLN A 230 1.99 -8.69 -24.73
CA GLN A 230 0.67 -9.32 -24.87
C GLN A 230 -0.13 -9.27 -23.55
N ASN A 231 0.47 -9.62 -22.41
CA ASN A 231 -0.20 -9.56 -21.10
C ASN A 231 -0.69 -8.13 -20.78
N THR A 232 0.15 -7.15 -21.08
CA THR A 232 -0.16 -5.72 -20.89
C THR A 232 -1.32 -5.26 -21.78
N GLN A 233 -1.30 -5.64 -23.06
CA GLN A 233 -2.38 -5.31 -24.00
C GLN A 233 -3.70 -5.98 -23.61
N ILE A 234 -3.67 -7.25 -23.21
CA ILE A 234 -4.86 -7.98 -22.74
C ILE A 234 -5.43 -7.30 -21.49
N PHE A 235 -4.57 -6.97 -20.52
CA PHE A 235 -4.99 -6.30 -19.28
C PHE A 235 -5.69 -4.97 -19.58
N TYR A 236 -5.07 -4.09 -20.37
CA TYR A 236 -5.66 -2.77 -20.65
C TYR A 236 -6.89 -2.86 -21.56
N GLY A 237 -6.89 -3.77 -22.54
CA GLY A 237 -8.07 -4.03 -23.36
C GLY A 237 -9.26 -4.55 -22.56
N LEU A 238 -9.01 -5.42 -21.58
CA LEU A 238 -10.02 -5.89 -20.63
C LEU A 238 -10.51 -4.74 -19.74
N CYS A 239 -9.59 -3.97 -19.15
CA CYS A 239 -9.90 -2.83 -18.27
C CYS A 239 -10.79 -1.80 -19.00
N GLU A 240 -10.40 -1.40 -20.21
CA GLU A 240 -11.14 -0.44 -21.02
C GLU A 240 -12.54 -0.97 -21.40
N THR A 241 -12.63 -2.26 -21.75
CA THR A 241 -13.91 -2.90 -22.10
C THR A 241 -14.85 -2.94 -20.90
N LEU A 242 -14.35 -3.39 -19.75
CA LEU A 242 -15.12 -3.44 -18.50
C LEU A 242 -15.58 -2.03 -18.08
N PHE A 243 -14.70 -1.03 -18.19
CA PHE A 243 -15.02 0.36 -17.85
C PHE A 243 -16.16 0.89 -18.72
N LYS A 244 -16.09 0.71 -20.05
CA LYS A 244 -17.13 1.15 -20.99
C LYS A 244 -18.48 0.48 -20.73
N LEU A 245 -18.46 -0.75 -20.22
CA LEU A 245 -19.66 -1.52 -19.91
C LEU A 245 -20.21 -1.25 -18.50
N ASP A 246 -19.52 -0.45 -17.68
CA ASP A 246 -19.80 -0.29 -16.25
C ASP A 246 -19.82 -1.65 -15.51
N GLN A 247 -18.84 -2.50 -15.80
CA GLN A 247 -18.74 -3.87 -15.29
C GLN A 247 -17.48 -4.12 -14.48
N GLY A 248 -17.58 -4.99 -13.48
CA GLY A 248 -16.45 -5.57 -12.76
C GLY A 248 -16.39 -7.08 -12.94
N LEU A 249 -15.29 -7.69 -12.51
CA LEU A 249 -15.14 -9.14 -12.43
C LEU A 249 -15.24 -9.60 -10.98
N VAL A 250 -16.09 -10.60 -10.74
CA VAL A 250 -16.13 -11.32 -9.47
C VAL A 250 -15.13 -12.46 -9.55
N CYS A 251 -14.22 -12.51 -8.59
CA CYS A 251 -13.17 -13.51 -8.50
C CYS A 251 -13.23 -14.25 -7.16
N SER A 252 -12.82 -15.52 -7.13
CA SER A 252 -12.56 -16.26 -5.88
C SER A 252 -11.07 -16.53 -5.69
N SER A 253 -10.62 -16.58 -4.43
CA SER A 253 -9.31 -17.10 -4.07
C SER A 253 -9.39 -17.85 -2.75
N SER A 254 -8.52 -18.85 -2.56
CA SER A 254 -8.29 -19.46 -1.24
C SER A 254 -7.45 -18.58 -0.33
N CYS A 255 -6.80 -17.55 -0.87
CA CYS A 255 -6.04 -16.58 -0.10
C CYS A 255 -6.95 -15.45 0.39
N ASN A 256 -6.89 -15.16 1.69
CA ASN A 256 -7.38 -13.91 2.25
C ASN A 256 -6.26 -12.85 2.14
N ILE A 257 -6.39 -11.90 1.21
CA ILE A 257 -5.36 -10.87 0.95
C ILE A 257 -5.25 -9.80 2.04
N GLU A 258 -6.19 -9.71 2.96
CA GLU A 258 -6.08 -8.82 4.13
C GLU A 258 -5.08 -9.39 5.13
N THR A 259 -5.17 -10.69 5.38
CA THR A 259 -4.36 -11.41 6.37
C THR A 259 -3.15 -12.13 5.77
N MET A 260 -3.09 -12.23 4.43
CA MET A 260 -2.09 -13.02 3.68
C MET A 260 -2.01 -14.48 4.09
N LYS A 261 -3.18 -15.06 4.41
CA LYS A 261 -3.33 -16.44 4.86
C LYS A 261 -4.18 -17.24 3.89
N ILE A 262 -3.76 -18.47 3.60
CA ILE A 262 -4.59 -19.44 2.89
C ILE A 262 -5.61 -19.99 3.87
N GLY A 263 -6.89 -19.73 3.61
CA GLY A 263 -8.00 -20.24 4.40
C GLY A 263 -8.56 -21.54 3.84
N THR A 264 -9.40 -22.20 4.64
CA THR A 264 -10.25 -23.31 4.17
C THR A 264 -11.49 -22.83 3.42
N LEU A 265 -11.90 -21.58 3.64
CA LEU A 265 -13.01 -20.92 2.95
C LEU A 265 -12.49 -20.10 1.77
N GLN A 266 -13.23 -20.11 0.67
CA GLN A 266 -12.97 -19.21 -0.45
C GLN A 266 -13.34 -17.77 -0.07
N CYS A 267 -12.44 -16.84 -0.36
CA CYS A 267 -12.72 -15.41 -0.30
C CYS A 267 -13.13 -14.92 -1.69
N TYR A 268 -14.10 -14.01 -1.74
CA TYR A 268 -14.56 -13.39 -2.98
C TYR A 268 -14.02 -11.97 -3.10
N TYR A 269 -13.78 -11.56 -4.34
CA TYR A 269 -13.18 -10.29 -4.68
C TYR A 269 -13.86 -9.67 -5.88
N LEU A 270 -13.88 -8.36 -5.91
CA LEU A 270 -14.36 -7.57 -7.04
C LEU A 270 -13.17 -6.83 -7.66
N LEU A 271 -12.88 -7.14 -8.92
CA LEU A 271 -11.94 -6.39 -9.74
C LEU A 271 -12.71 -5.31 -10.51
N ILE A 272 -12.41 -4.06 -10.20
CA ILE A 272 -13.09 -2.86 -10.69
C ILE A 272 -12.17 -2.16 -11.70
N PRO A 273 -12.60 -1.93 -12.95
CA PRO A 273 -11.81 -1.20 -13.93
C PRO A 273 -11.70 0.31 -13.61
N SER A 274 -10.72 0.98 -14.22
CA SER A 274 -10.62 2.43 -14.24
C SER A 274 -10.50 2.96 -15.68
N GLU A 275 -10.81 4.24 -15.90
CA GLU A 275 -10.91 4.80 -17.26
C GLU A 275 -9.60 4.75 -18.06
N LYS A 276 -8.45 4.99 -17.41
CA LYS A 276 -7.14 5.14 -18.08
C LYS A 276 -5.98 4.56 -17.26
N GLY A 277 -6.23 3.50 -16.47
CA GLY A 277 -5.26 3.12 -15.47
C GLY A 277 -5.40 1.70 -14.92
N PRO A 278 -4.80 1.45 -13.73
CA PRO A 278 -4.86 0.17 -13.05
C PRO A 278 -6.30 -0.22 -12.70
N MET A 279 -6.52 -1.51 -12.46
CA MET A 279 -7.76 -1.98 -11.87
C MET A 279 -7.67 -1.96 -10.35
N LEU A 280 -8.81 -1.94 -9.66
CA LEU A 280 -8.90 -1.98 -8.21
C LEU A 280 -9.51 -3.30 -7.76
N LEU A 281 -8.81 -4.04 -6.92
CA LEU A 281 -9.30 -5.27 -6.31
C LEU A 281 -9.80 -4.98 -4.89
N ARG A 282 -11.04 -5.34 -4.59
CA ARG A 282 -11.67 -5.19 -3.27
C ARG A 282 -12.28 -6.50 -2.80
N ARG A 283 -12.33 -6.73 -1.49
CA ARG A 283 -12.94 -7.94 -0.92
C ARG A 283 -14.47 -7.81 -0.92
N LEU A 284 -15.14 -8.91 -1.23
CA LEU A 284 -16.58 -9.04 -1.10
C LEU A 284 -16.89 -9.86 0.16
N ALA A 285 -17.90 -9.42 0.91
CA ALA A 285 -18.39 -10.15 2.05
C ALA A 285 -19.11 -11.44 1.62
N GLY A 286 -18.70 -12.55 2.22
CA GLY A 286 -19.45 -13.80 2.13
C GLY A 286 -20.81 -13.67 2.79
N SER A 287 -21.75 -14.55 2.42
CA SER A 287 -23.08 -14.59 3.05
C SER A 287 -23.03 -14.75 4.57
N GLU A 288 -22.00 -15.44 5.05
CA GLU A 288 -21.67 -15.69 6.45
C GLU A 288 -21.10 -14.46 7.17
N GLU A 289 -20.66 -13.45 6.43
CA GLU A 289 -20.12 -12.18 6.95
C GLU A 289 -21.14 -11.04 6.91
N ILE A 290 -22.27 -11.24 6.22
CA ILE A 290 -23.35 -10.26 6.12
C ILE A 290 -24.32 -10.48 7.29
N LEU A 291 -24.31 -9.53 8.23
CA LEU A 291 -25.28 -9.53 9.33
C LEU A 291 -26.68 -9.11 8.81
N PRO A 292 -27.75 -9.71 9.36
CA PRO A 292 -29.10 -9.27 9.03
C PRO A 292 -29.28 -7.81 9.42
N LEU A 293 -29.83 -7.02 8.49
CA LEU A 293 -30.18 -5.63 8.78
C LEU A 293 -31.20 -5.62 9.94
N PRO A 294 -31.04 -4.73 10.93
CA PRO A 294 -32.07 -4.55 11.95
C PRO A 294 -33.39 -4.19 11.29
N ASP A 295 -34.49 -4.77 11.77
CA ASP A 295 -35.81 -4.64 11.14
C ASP A 295 -36.23 -3.17 11.06
N MET A 296 -36.13 -2.59 9.86
CA MET A 296 -36.47 -1.20 9.57
C MET A 296 -38.00 -0.99 9.43
N ASN A 297 -38.83 -1.97 9.81
CA ASN A 297 -40.28 -1.84 9.90
C ASN A 297 -40.77 -0.77 10.90
N ARG A 298 -39.86 -0.01 11.55
CA ARG A 298 -40.21 1.32 12.07
C ARG A 298 -40.48 2.27 10.90
N ASP A 299 -41.72 2.27 10.44
CA ASP A 299 -42.40 3.32 9.65
C ASP A 299 -41.50 4.52 9.27
N CYS A 300 -40.68 4.36 8.23
CA CYS A 300 -40.05 5.48 7.51
C CYS A 300 -41.08 6.21 6.62
N LYS A 301 -42.29 6.42 7.13
CA LYS A 301 -43.34 7.25 6.50
C LYS A 301 -43.23 8.72 6.93
N SER A 302 -42.10 9.13 7.53
CA SER A 302 -41.86 10.54 7.80
C SER A 302 -41.67 11.28 6.47
N LYS A 303 -42.68 12.02 6.03
CA LYS A 303 -42.53 12.95 4.92
C LYS A 303 -41.55 14.04 5.35
N VAL A 304 -40.37 14.07 4.74
CA VAL A 304 -39.42 15.18 4.90
C VAL A 304 -40.12 16.46 4.43
N THR A 305 -40.26 17.44 5.31
CA THR A 305 -40.88 18.72 4.95
C THR A 305 -39.98 19.50 4.00
N MET A 306 -40.57 20.29 3.10
CA MET A 306 -39.80 21.16 2.19
C MET A 306 -38.83 22.09 2.96
N LYS A 307 -39.22 22.56 4.16
CA LYS A 307 -38.37 23.38 5.01
C LYS A 307 -37.09 22.64 5.44
N ILE A 308 -37.21 21.38 5.85
CA ILE A 308 -36.04 20.55 6.21
C ILE A 308 -35.19 20.30 4.98
N ARG A 309 -35.80 19.94 3.84
CA ARG A 309 -35.08 19.73 2.57
C ARG A 309 -34.26 20.94 2.17
N ASN A 310 -34.88 22.12 2.11
CA ASN A 310 -34.22 23.36 1.72
C ASN A 310 -33.12 23.75 2.73
N SER A 311 -33.34 23.50 4.03
CA SER A 311 -32.32 23.76 5.04
C SER A 311 -31.11 22.83 4.89
N VAL A 312 -31.33 21.55 4.57
CA VAL A 312 -30.26 20.58 4.29
C VAL A 312 -29.49 20.98 3.04
N GLU A 313 -30.19 21.28 1.93
CA GLU A 313 -29.58 21.74 0.68
C GLU A 313 -28.72 23.00 0.89
N THR A 314 -29.25 23.99 1.63
CA THR A 314 -28.51 25.22 1.98
C THR A 314 -27.32 24.97 2.90
N SER A 315 -27.36 23.93 3.71
CA SER A 315 -26.25 23.57 4.60
C SER A 315 -25.16 22.83 3.84
N LEU A 316 -25.54 21.90 2.94
CA LEU A 316 -24.63 21.18 2.07
C LEU A 316 -23.96 22.12 1.06
N SER A 317 -24.67 23.13 0.55
CA SER A 317 -24.08 24.13 -0.36
C SER A 317 -23.01 25.01 0.28
N LYS A 318 -22.80 24.92 1.61
CA LYS A 318 -21.74 25.64 2.33
C LYS A 318 -20.51 24.76 2.57
N ILE A 319 -20.59 23.47 2.30
CA ILE A 319 -19.46 22.54 2.40
C ILE A 319 -18.76 22.57 1.04
N ASN A 320 -17.65 23.32 0.97
CA ASN A 320 -16.73 23.34 -0.16
C ASN A 320 -15.54 22.44 0.11
#